data_AF-A0A1A9J795-F1
#
_entry.id   AF-A0A1A9J795-F1
#
_cell.length_a   1.000
_cell.length_b   1.000
_cell.length_c   1.000
_cell.angle_alpha   90.00
_cell.angle_beta   90.00
_cell.angle_gamma   90.00
#
_symmetry.space_group_name_H-M   'P 1'
#
loop_
_entity.id
_entity.type
_entity.pdbx_description
1 polymer ?
#
loop_
_entity_poly.entity_id
_entity_poly.type
_entity_poly.pdbx_seq_one_letter_code
_entity_poly.pdbx_strand_id
1 'polypeptide(L)'
;MPPQAGAKETALGALRGVGQVDLQPSPWTSLVILVALWVQGWQTGLFAVIGAVVSTLTARVLAVERDTLTQGLMTYCGVLGTISMVVYLGHHPSTYVLAVVAAVLCTLITAALGQLLAPVGLKAFTGPFCLVALVMVLGAPSFARVWHGTPPTAVTPTTPTSPVVHWSDLWQGFFTNVSQIFFAGSWYVGLIMLAGLFLAGWKVGLFTVLGSVVGLLTAWALGAPAVLIGQGIYGYNAVLTSLAFGVVLLRPTAWNYAYTVLAAAASTGLTASLSVFFTVFGSHTFTWPFNITTWALLAAVPLLPRITRADDF
;
A
#
# COMPACT_ATOMS: atom_id res chain seq x y z
N MET A 1 5.92 -31.93 -10.05
CA MET A 1 6.16 -30.79 -9.14
C MET A 1 6.85 -29.70 -9.94
N PRO A 2 6.34 -28.45 -9.95
CA PRO A 2 7.11 -27.34 -10.51
C PRO A 2 8.44 -27.18 -9.75
N PRO A 3 9.52 -26.72 -10.42
CA PRO A 3 10.81 -26.56 -9.78
C PRO A 3 10.73 -25.56 -8.62
N GLN A 4 11.12 -25.98 -7.42
CA GLN A 4 11.15 -25.09 -6.26
C GLN A 4 12.17 -23.96 -6.46
N ALA A 5 11.83 -22.76 -5.98
CA ALA A 5 12.72 -21.61 -6.02
C ALA A 5 14.02 -21.87 -5.22
N GLY A 6 15.16 -21.54 -5.82
CA GLY A 6 16.46 -21.59 -5.15
C GLY A 6 16.64 -20.44 -4.15
N ALA A 7 17.78 -20.42 -3.45
CA ALA A 7 18.10 -19.37 -2.48
C ALA A 7 18.15 -17.97 -3.13
N LYS A 8 18.68 -17.87 -4.35
CA LYS A 8 18.76 -16.61 -5.10
C LYS A 8 17.37 -16.06 -5.45
N GLU A 9 16.48 -16.92 -5.94
CA GLU A 9 15.09 -16.58 -6.26
C GLU A 9 14.32 -16.13 -5.02
N THR A 10 14.57 -16.80 -3.89
CA THR A 10 13.98 -16.44 -2.60
C THR A 10 14.44 -15.06 -2.13
N ALA A 11 15.74 -14.78 -2.21
CA ALA A 11 16.26 -13.45 -1.87
C ALA A 11 15.72 -12.36 -2.81
N LEU A 12 15.60 -12.67 -4.11
CA LEU A 12 15.05 -11.75 -5.10
C LEU A 12 13.55 -11.50 -4.88
N GLY A 13 12.78 -12.53 -4.54
CA GLY A 13 11.37 -12.43 -4.18
C GLY A 13 11.14 -11.58 -2.93
N ALA A 14 11.99 -11.74 -1.92
CA ALA A 14 11.97 -10.90 -0.73
C ALA A 14 12.21 -9.43 -1.07
N LEU A 15 13.27 -9.13 -1.83
CA LEU A 15 13.58 -7.77 -2.24
C LEU A 15 12.47 -7.17 -3.11
N ARG A 16 12.07 -7.85 -4.19
CA ARG A 16 11.01 -7.38 -5.10
C ARG A 16 9.68 -7.20 -4.40
N GLY A 17 9.41 -7.99 -3.36
CA GLY A 17 8.24 -7.81 -2.50
C GLY A 17 8.13 -6.42 -1.89
N VAL A 18 9.24 -5.72 -1.65
CA VAL A 18 9.22 -4.33 -1.15
C VAL A 18 8.67 -3.38 -2.23
N GLY A 19 9.18 -3.45 -3.46
CA GLY A 19 8.67 -2.61 -4.56
C GLY A 19 7.28 -3.01 -5.07
N GLN A 20 6.89 -4.28 -4.89
CA GLN A 20 5.55 -4.77 -5.24
C GLN A 20 4.43 -4.16 -4.40
N VAL A 21 4.74 -3.54 -3.26
CA VAL A 21 3.78 -2.69 -2.54
C VAL A 21 3.25 -1.58 -3.45
N ASP A 22 4.12 -1.00 -4.28
CA ASP A 22 3.81 0.00 -5.32
C ASP A 22 3.59 -0.65 -6.71
N LEU A 23 3.32 -1.96 -6.74
CA LEU A 23 3.10 -2.76 -7.95
C LEU A 23 4.32 -2.86 -8.87
N GLN A 24 5.54 -2.66 -8.34
CA GLN A 24 6.78 -2.69 -9.13
C GLN A 24 7.72 -3.85 -8.75
N PRO A 25 7.89 -4.89 -9.59
CA PRO A 25 8.84 -5.98 -9.36
C PRO A 25 10.32 -5.60 -9.64
N SER A 26 10.64 -4.31 -9.79
CA SER A 26 12.01 -3.86 -10.05
C SER A 26 12.87 -3.98 -8.79
N PRO A 27 14.00 -4.73 -8.82
CA PRO A 27 14.88 -4.83 -7.66
C PRO A 27 15.52 -3.48 -7.30
N TRP A 28 15.79 -2.62 -8.28
CA TRP A 28 16.38 -1.29 -8.03
C TRP A 28 15.40 -0.36 -7.32
N THR A 29 14.15 -0.31 -7.80
CA THR A 29 13.07 0.43 -7.13
C THR A 29 12.87 -0.09 -5.71
N SER A 30 12.85 -1.41 -5.54
CA SER A 30 12.72 -2.05 -4.24
C SER A 30 13.86 -1.70 -3.28
N LEU A 31 15.11 -1.64 -3.76
CA LEU A 31 16.26 -1.21 -2.95
C LEU A 31 16.12 0.24 -2.52
N VAL A 32 15.74 1.15 -3.42
CA VAL A 32 15.58 2.57 -3.09
C VAL A 32 14.44 2.77 -2.09
N ILE A 33 13.30 2.09 -2.27
CA ILE A 33 12.19 2.11 -1.31
C ILE A 33 12.67 1.56 0.04
N LEU A 34 13.40 0.44 0.06
CA LEU A 34 13.92 -0.11 1.31
C LEU A 34 14.85 0.87 2.02
N VAL A 35 15.76 1.54 1.30
CA VAL A 35 16.60 2.61 1.85
C VAL A 35 15.75 3.74 2.40
N ALA A 36 14.69 4.16 1.70
CA ALA A 36 13.77 5.18 2.17
C ALA A 36 13.08 4.77 3.49
N LEU A 37 12.72 3.49 3.67
CA LEU A 37 12.16 2.98 4.92
C LEU A 37 13.16 2.99 6.07
N TRP A 38 14.44 2.73 5.82
CA TRP A 38 15.50 2.92 6.83
C TRP A 38 15.72 4.39 7.17
N VAL A 39 15.62 5.29 6.18
CA VAL A 39 15.67 6.74 6.37
C VAL A 39 14.48 7.24 7.19
N GLN A 40 13.28 6.67 7.01
CA GLN A 40 12.12 6.96 7.85
C GLN A 40 12.37 6.56 9.32
N GLY A 41 13.07 5.45 9.55
CA GLY A 41 13.47 4.98 10.87
C GLY A 41 13.94 3.54 10.84
N TRP A 42 14.90 3.21 11.70
CA TRP A 42 15.50 1.88 11.72
C TRP A 42 14.47 0.78 12.04
N GLN A 43 13.43 1.09 12.83
CA GLN A 43 12.35 0.15 13.11
C GLN A 43 11.52 -0.13 11.86
N THR A 44 11.09 0.90 11.14
CA THR A 44 10.31 0.75 9.90
C THR A 44 11.09 -0.07 8.88
N GLY A 45 12.36 0.25 8.67
CA GLY A 45 13.25 -0.52 7.80
C GLY A 45 13.41 -1.98 8.25
N LEU A 46 13.65 -2.23 9.54
CA LEU A 46 13.80 -3.58 10.08
C LEU A 46 12.52 -4.41 9.90
N PHE A 47 11.36 -3.88 10.25
CA PHE A 47 10.10 -4.61 10.13
C PHE A 47 9.72 -4.85 8.68
N ALA A 48 10.01 -3.91 7.78
CA ALA A 48 9.87 -4.14 6.34
C ALA A 48 10.70 -5.35 5.86
N VAL A 49 11.95 -5.47 6.31
CA VAL A 49 12.82 -6.62 6.00
C VAL A 49 12.27 -7.91 6.61
N ILE A 50 11.82 -7.89 7.86
CA ILE A 50 11.21 -9.06 8.53
C ILE A 50 9.99 -9.54 7.73
N GLY A 51 9.08 -8.63 7.36
CA GLY A 51 7.91 -8.97 6.56
C GLY A 51 8.30 -9.57 5.21
N ALA A 52 9.26 -8.95 4.52
CA ALA A 52 9.75 -9.43 3.24
C ALA A 52 10.33 -10.85 3.32
N VAL A 53 11.18 -11.11 4.32
CA VAL A 53 11.84 -12.40 4.51
C VAL A 53 10.84 -13.46 4.97
N VAL A 54 10.06 -13.20 6.02
CA VAL A 54 9.13 -14.18 6.60
C VAL A 54 8.06 -14.58 5.59
N SER A 55 7.45 -13.63 4.87
CA SER A 55 6.44 -13.95 3.87
C SER A 55 7.02 -14.75 2.69
N THR A 56 8.22 -14.40 2.21
CA THR A 56 8.85 -15.14 1.11
C THR A 56 9.27 -16.55 1.53
N LEU A 57 9.79 -16.72 2.75
CA LEU A 57 10.11 -18.04 3.30
C LEU A 57 8.85 -18.87 3.51
N THR A 58 7.76 -18.28 3.99
CA THR A 58 6.46 -18.94 4.12
C THR A 58 5.99 -19.44 2.75
N ALA A 59 6.04 -18.59 1.71
CA ALA A 59 5.69 -18.98 0.35
C ALA A 59 6.58 -20.12 -0.19
N ARG A 60 7.88 -20.08 0.10
CA ARG A 60 8.83 -21.14 -0.28
C ARG A 60 8.51 -22.47 0.41
N VAL A 61 8.27 -22.45 1.72
CA VAL A 61 7.93 -23.65 2.51
C VAL A 61 6.64 -24.29 2.00
N LEU A 62 5.68 -23.47 1.60
CA LEU A 62 4.42 -23.91 1.00
C LEU A 62 4.54 -24.28 -0.49
N ALA A 63 5.76 -24.29 -1.05
CA ALA A 63 6.04 -24.64 -2.44
C ALA A 63 5.23 -23.83 -3.47
N VAL A 64 5.04 -22.53 -3.22
CA VAL A 64 4.47 -21.59 -4.20
C VAL A 64 5.32 -21.60 -5.48
N GLU A 65 4.66 -21.44 -6.62
CA GLU A 65 5.29 -21.40 -7.93
C GLU A 65 6.48 -20.41 -7.97
N ARG A 66 7.57 -20.85 -8.62
CA ARG A 66 8.84 -20.13 -8.66
C ARG A 66 8.70 -18.71 -9.20
N ASP A 67 7.92 -18.49 -10.26
CA ASP A 67 7.77 -17.14 -10.83
C ASP A 67 7.00 -16.23 -9.88
N THR A 68 5.85 -16.66 -9.37
CA THR A 68 5.06 -15.93 -8.36
C THR A 68 5.90 -15.52 -7.14
N LEU A 69 6.74 -16.44 -6.66
CA LEU A 69 7.66 -16.20 -5.55
C LEU A 69 8.75 -15.20 -5.95
N THR A 70 9.40 -15.39 -7.10
CA THR A 70 10.51 -14.55 -7.57
C THR A 70 10.06 -13.14 -7.95
N GLN A 71 8.80 -12.95 -8.33
CA GLN A 71 8.19 -11.64 -8.56
C GLN A 71 7.78 -10.93 -7.27
N GLY A 72 7.88 -11.59 -6.10
CA GLY A 72 7.52 -11.01 -4.81
C GLY A 72 6.01 -10.90 -4.57
N LEU A 73 5.18 -11.62 -5.33
CA LEU A 73 3.71 -11.49 -5.26
C LEU A 73 3.12 -12.04 -3.96
N MET A 74 3.83 -12.92 -3.26
CA MET A 74 3.44 -13.46 -1.96
C MET A 74 4.00 -12.66 -0.77
N THR A 75 4.71 -11.57 -1.04
CA THR A 75 5.60 -10.91 -0.08
C THR A 75 5.11 -9.54 0.35
N TYR A 76 4.66 -8.71 -0.59
CA TYR A 76 4.40 -7.29 -0.35
C TYR A 76 3.36 -7.01 0.75
N CYS A 77 2.32 -7.84 0.88
CA CYS A 77 1.35 -7.69 1.97
C CYS A 77 1.98 -7.91 3.35
N GLY A 78 2.96 -8.82 3.47
CA GLY A 78 3.67 -9.03 4.73
C GLY A 78 4.59 -7.89 5.11
N VAL A 79 5.16 -7.17 4.13
CA VAL A 79 5.93 -5.94 4.35
C VAL A 79 5.04 -4.88 5.03
N LEU A 80 3.87 -4.60 4.47
CA LEU A 80 2.92 -3.67 5.10
C LEU A 80 2.38 -4.19 6.43
N GLY A 81 2.07 -5.49 6.52
CA GLY A 81 1.54 -6.13 7.72
C GLY A 81 2.48 -5.96 8.92
N THR A 82 3.76 -6.25 8.74
CA THR A 82 4.77 -6.10 9.79
C THR A 82 4.99 -4.65 10.21
N ILE A 83 5.11 -3.71 9.26
CA ILE A 83 5.22 -2.28 9.57
C ILE A 83 3.98 -1.80 10.35
N SER A 84 2.79 -2.23 9.93
CA SER A 84 1.54 -1.82 10.58
C SER A 84 1.49 -2.27 12.05
N MET A 85 1.97 -3.46 12.39
CA MET A 85 1.96 -3.94 13.78
C MET A 85 2.76 -3.00 14.70
N VAL A 86 3.96 -2.60 14.30
CA VAL A 86 4.78 -1.67 15.12
C VAL A 86 4.22 -0.24 15.12
N VAL A 87 3.64 0.22 14.01
CA VAL A 87 3.02 1.55 13.94
C VAL A 87 1.80 1.65 14.86
N TYR A 88 0.96 0.61 14.91
CA TYR A 88 -0.34 0.65 15.59
C TYR A 88 -0.36 0.02 16.99
N LEU A 89 0.55 -0.91 17.29
CA LEU A 89 0.64 -1.58 18.59
C LEU A 89 1.91 -1.22 19.37
N GLY A 90 2.78 -0.38 18.80
CA GLY A 90 3.99 0.12 19.45
C GLY A 90 5.07 -0.94 19.64
N HIS A 91 6.02 -0.64 20.51
CA HIS A 91 7.20 -1.48 20.74
C HIS A 91 7.03 -2.35 21.99
N HIS A 92 6.61 -3.59 21.77
CA HIS A 92 6.52 -4.60 22.82
C HIS A 92 6.83 -5.99 22.23
N PRO A 93 7.41 -6.93 23.01
CA PRO A 93 7.67 -8.29 22.54
C PRO A 93 6.45 -8.98 21.89
N SER A 94 5.25 -8.75 22.42
CA SER A 94 4.00 -9.25 21.82
C SER A 94 3.79 -8.73 20.40
N THR A 95 4.04 -7.44 20.16
CA THR A 95 3.92 -6.81 18.84
C THR A 95 4.90 -7.42 17.84
N TYR A 96 6.11 -7.78 18.28
CA TYR A 96 7.11 -8.39 17.41
C TYR A 96 6.72 -9.80 16.98
N VAL A 97 6.15 -10.58 17.90
CA VAL A 97 5.57 -11.89 17.57
C VAL A 97 4.39 -11.72 16.61
N LEU A 98 3.50 -10.77 16.87
CA LEU A 98 2.36 -10.49 16.00
C LEU A 98 2.78 -9.99 14.62
N ALA A 99 3.88 -9.26 14.49
CA ALA A 99 4.43 -8.88 13.19
C ALA A 99 4.81 -10.10 12.35
N VAL A 100 5.52 -11.07 12.95
CA VAL A 100 5.87 -12.33 12.26
C VAL A 100 4.61 -13.11 11.88
N VAL A 101 3.64 -13.21 12.79
CA VAL A 101 2.34 -13.85 12.50
C VAL A 101 1.61 -13.12 11.37
N ALA A 102 1.59 -11.79 11.37
CA ALA A 102 0.97 -10.98 10.33
C ALA A 102 1.61 -11.23 8.96
N ALA A 103 2.93 -11.38 8.88
CA ALA A 103 3.63 -11.72 7.64
C ALA A 103 3.19 -13.10 7.10
N VAL A 104 3.12 -14.11 7.96
CA VAL A 104 2.65 -15.46 7.59
C VAL A 104 1.19 -15.41 7.13
N LEU A 105 0.31 -14.78 7.90
CA LEU A 105 -1.11 -14.65 7.56
C LEU A 105 -1.31 -13.88 6.26
N CYS A 106 -0.57 -12.79 6.04
CA CYS A 106 -0.63 -12.05 4.78
C CYS A 106 -0.32 -12.96 3.59
N THR A 107 0.71 -13.79 3.66
CA THR A 107 1.02 -14.76 2.60
C THR A 107 -0.13 -15.75 2.37
N LEU A 108 -0.70 -16.32 3.43
CA LEU A 108 -1.82 -17.27 3.31
C LEU A 108 -3.07 -16.63 2.72
N ILE A 109 -3.43 -15.43 3.20
CA ILE A 109 -4.59 -14.68 2.71
C ILE A 109 -4.36 -14.19 1.27
N THR A 110 -3.12 -13.85 0.89
CA THR A 110 -2.79 -13.53 -0.52
C THR A 110 -3.12 -14.71 -1.43
N ALA A 111 -2.74 -15.94 -1.05
CA ALA A 111 -3.07 -17.13 -1.83
C ALA A 111 -4.59 -17.35 -1.90
N ALA A 112 -5.27 -17.29 -0.75
CA ALA A 112 -6.72 -17.51 -0.68
C ALA A 112 -7.51 -16.47 -1.49
N LEU A 113 -7.23 -15.19 -1.29
CA LEU A 113 -7.92 -14.11 -1.97
C LEU A 113 -7.58 -14.08 -3.47
N GLY A 114 -6.33 -14.38 -3.83
CA GLY A 114 -5.92 -14.53 -5.23
C GLY A 114 -6.74 -15.62 -5.95
N GLN A 115 -6.90 -16.78 -5.31
CA GLN A 115 -7.71 -17.87 -5.86
C GLN A 115 -9.20 -17.50 -6.00
N LEU A 116 -9.76 -16.77 -5.02
CA LEU A 116 -11.16 -16.36 -5.04
C LEU A 116 -11.47 -15.30 -6.10
N LEU A 117 -10.51 -14.41 -6.38
CA LEU A 117 -10.67 -13.29 -7.31
C LEU A 117 -10.28 -13.64 -8.76
N ALA A 118 -9.48 -14.68 -8.97
CA ALA A 118 -9.04 -15.09 -10.31
C ALA A 118 -10.19 -15.35 -11.30
N PRO A 119 -11.30 -16.03 -10.95
CA PRO A 119 -12.40 -16.30 -11.90
C PRO A 119 -13.10 -15.05 -12.44
N VAL A 120 -13.04 -13.94 -11.70
CA VAL A 120 -13.62 -12.65 -12.11
C VAL A 120 -12.56 -11.71 -12.71
N GLY A 121 -11.33 -12.18 -12.90
CA GLY A 121 -10.22 -11.42 -13.47
C GLY A 121 -9.76 -10.25 -12.58
N LEU A 122 -9.83 -10.42 -11.26
CA LEU A 122 -9.37 -9.44 -10.28
C LEU A 122 -8.15 -9.97 -9.51
N LYS A 123 -7.32 -9.05 -9.01
CA LYS A 123 -6.13 -9.34 -8.20
C LYS A 123 -6.40 -9.03 -6.73
N ALA A 124 -5.71 -9.73 -5.82
CA ALA A 124 -5.83 -9.50 -4.38
C ALA A 124 -5.35 -8.11 -3.94
N PHE A 125 -4.43 -7.50 -4.69
CA PHE A 125 -3.78 -6.23 -4.32
C PHE A 125 -3.34 -6.25 -2.85
N THR A 126 -3.50 -5.15 -2.12
CA THR A 126 -3.14 -5.07 -0.70
C THR A 126 -4.29 -5.49 0.24
N GLY A 127 -5.38 -6.06 -0.31
CA GLY A 127 -6.51 -6.59 0.46
C GLY A 127 -6.12 -7.60 1.56
N PRO A 128 -5.17 -8.53 1.32
CA PRO A 128 -4.69 -9.44 2.35
C PRO A 128 -4.06 -8.71 3.54
N PHE A 129 -3.22 -7.71 3.25
CA PHE A 129 -2.65 -6.84 4.28
C PHE A 129 -3.77 -6.12 5.06
N CYS A 130 -4.71 -5.48 4.37
CA CYS A 130 -5.79 -4.74 5.01
C CYS A 130 -6.64 -5.63 5.92
N LEU A 131 -6.95 -6.87 5.50
CA LEU A 131 -7.73 -7.81 6.31
C LEU A 131 -6.96 -8.21 7.58
N VAL A 132 -5.69 -8.57 7.45
CA VAL A 132 -4.85 -8.98 8.57
C VAL A 132 -4.64 -7.83 9.55
N ALA A 133 -4.24 -6.66 9.04
CA ALA A 133 -4.02 -5.47 9.87
C ALA A 133 -5.30 -5.01 10.55
N LEU A 134 -6.43 -5.01 9.84
CA LEU A 134 -7.73 -4.70 10.43
C LEU A 134 -8.01 -5.64 11.60
N VAL A 135 -8.07 -6.97 11.39
CA VAL A 135 -8.41 -7.92 12.45
C VAL A 135 -7.48 -7.81 13.66
N MET A 136 -6.16 -7.72 13.43
CA MET A 136 -5.19 -7.71 14.51
C MET A 136 -5.18 -6.39 15.29
N VAL A 137 -5.29 -5.24 14.61
CA VAL A 137 -5.32 -3.92 15.26
C VAL A 137 -6.68 -3.66 15.94
N LEU A 138 -7.80 -4.02 15.30
CA LEU A 138 -9.15 -3.94 15.91
C LEU A 138 -9.26 -4.78 17.16
N GLY A 139 -8.75 -6.01 17.07
CA GLY A 139 -8.88 -7.00 18.12
C GLY A 139 -7.97 -6.72 19.30
N ALA A 140 -6.85 -6.01 19.09
CA ALA A 140 -5.82 -5.81 20.10
C ALA A 140 -6.36 -5.32 21.45
N PRO A 141 -7.22 -4.27 21.55
CA PRO A 141 -7.78 -3.81 22.82
C PRO A 141 -8.53 -4.87 23.62
N SER A 142 -9.00 -5.95 22.98
CA SER A 142 -9.68 -7.07 23.67
C SER A 142 -8.72 -8.01 24.41
N PHE A 143 -7.40 -7.89 24.20
CA PHE A 143 -6.40 -8.78 24.75
C PHE A 143 -5.32 -8.00 25.53
N ALA A 144 -5.36 -8.09 26.87
CA ALA A 144 -4.44 -7.37 27.77
C ALA A 144 -2.94 -7.68 27.56
N ARG A 145 -2.60 -8.81 26.92
CA ARG A 145 -1.20 -9.17 26.58
C ARG A 145 -0.71 -8.55 25.27
N VAL A 146 -1.63 -8.04 24.46
CA VAL A 146 -1.36 -7.48 23.13
C VAL A 146 -1.44 -5.96 23.16
N TRP A 147 -2.45 -5.40 23.83
CA TRP A 147 -2.69 -3.97 23.85
C TRP A 147 -2.02 -3.28 25.03
N HIS A 148 -1.12 -2.34 24.72
CA HIS A 148 -0.35 -1.57 25.68
C HIS A 148 -0.68 -0.07 25.63
N GLY A 149 -1.86 0.27 25.10
CA GLY A 149 -2.29 1.64 24.83
C GLY A 149 -2.00 2.07 23.39
N THR A 150 -2.69 3.12 22.94
CA THR A 150 -2.55 3.65 21.57
C THR A 150 -1.20 4.35 21.42
N PRO A 151 -0.31 3.89 20.54
CA PRO A 151 0.95 4.57 20.28
C PRO A 151 0.73 5.99 19.74
N PRO A 152 1.61 6.96 20.02
CA PRO A 152 1.50 8.31 19.46
C PRO A 152 1.47 8.32 17.92
N THR A 153 2.16 7.37 17.29
CA THR A 153 2.18 7.15 15.83
C THR A 153 0.84 6.71 15.26
N ALA A 154 -0.05 6.15 16.09
CA ALA A 154 -1.37 5.67 15.72
C ALA A 154 -2.48 6.69 16.04
N VAL A 155 -2.16 7.83 16.65
CA VAL A 155 -3.16 8.85 16.98
C VAL A 155 -3.17 9.89 15.86
N THR A 156 -4.33 10.05 15.22
CA THR A 156 -4.57 11.24 14.41
C THR A 156 -4.85 12.39 15.38
N PRO A 157 -3.99 13.41 15.49
CA PRO A 157 -4.15 14.46 16.50
C PRO A 157 -5.47 15.22 16.27
N THR A 158 -6.14 15.61 17.37
CA THR A 158 -7.38 16.41 17.37
C THR A 158 -7.17 17.88 16.95
N THR A 159 -6.14 18.14 16.13
CA THR A 159 -5.73 19.47 15.65
C THR A 159 -6.87 20.13 14.88
N PRO A 160 -7.05 21.47 14.97
CA PRO A 160 -8.12 22.19 14.29
C PRO A 160 -8.22 21.81 12.81
N THR A 161 -9.43 21.41 12.43
CA THR A 161 -9.85 21.02 11.08
C THR A 161 -9.98 22.25 10.18
N SER A 162 -8.93 23.07 10.08
CA SER A 162 -8.93 24.20 9.18
C SER A 162 -8.86 23.68 7.73
N PRO A 163 -9.79 24.09 6.85
CA PRO A 163 -9.70 23.80 5.42
C PRO A 163 -8.71 24.74 4.71
N VAL A 164 -8.12 25.71 5.42
CA VAL A 164 -7.16 26.65 4.84
C VAL A 164 -5.83 25.95 4.62
N VAL A 165 -5.53 25.65 3.37
CA VAL A 165 -4.31 24.95 2.96
C VAL A 165 -3.17 25.94 2.74
N HIS A 166 -2.04 25.72 3.40
CA HIS A 166 -0.82 26.48 3.18
C HIS A 166 0.04 25.84 2.08
N TRP A 167 0.96 26.61 1.51
CA TRP A 167 1.90 26.10 0.51
C TRP A 167 2.70 24.88 1.02
N SER A 168 3.07 24.88 2.30
CA SER A 168 3.75 23.74 2.95
C SER A 168 2.93 22.45 2.91
N ASP A 169 1.63 22.53 3.15
CA ASP A 169 0.74 21.37 3.13
C ASP A 169 0.66 20.78 1.71
N LEU A 170 0.70 21.64 0.68
CA LEU A 170 0.65 21.21 -0.72
C LEU A 170 1.92 20.47 -1.13
N TRP A 171 3.09 21.11 -1.01
CA TRP A 171 4.32 20.50 -1.52
C TRP A 171 4.79 19.34 -0.64
N GLN A 172 4.58 19.40 0.70
CA GLN A 172 4.89 18.26 1.56
C GLN A 172 3.90 17.14 1.31
N GLY A 173 2.59 17.42 1.30
CA GLY A 173 1.55 16.45 1.03
C GLY A 173 1.77 15.72 -0.29
N PHE A 174 2.22 16.42 -1.33
CA PHE A 174 2.57 15.82 -2.62
C PHE A 174 3.58 14.68 -2.49
N PHE A 175 4.66 14.85 -1.73
CA PHE A 175 5.63 13.77 -1.53
C PHE A 175 5.18 12.79 -0.44
N THR A 176 4.60 13.28 0.65
CA THR A 176 4.12 12.45 1.76
C THR A 176 3.07 11.45 1.29
N ASN A 177 2.22 11.78 0.31
CA ASN A 177 1.31 10.83 -0.33
C ASN A 177 2.02 9.54 -0.80
N VAL A 178 3.25 9.64 -1.29
CA VAL A 178 4.02 8.48 -1.78
C VAL A 178 4.54 7.67 -0.60
N SER A 179 5.14 8.31 0.40
CA SER A 179 5.68 7.58 1.57
C SER A 179 4.59 7.02 2.48
N GLN A 180 3.43 7.65 2.54
CA GLN A 180 2.33 7.23 3.39
C GLN A 180 1.75 5.86 2.99
N ILE A 181 2.03 5.38 1.77
CA ILE A 181 1.79 3.99 1.34
C ILE A 181 2.41 2.99 2.33
N PHE A 182 3.57 3.33 2.91
CA PHE A 182 4.29 2.53 3.90
C PHE A 182 4.17 3.08 5.33
N PHE A 183 3.10 3.84 5.63
CA PHE A 183 2.90 4.49 6.94
C PHE A 183 3.96 5.54 7.29
N ALA A 184 4.67 6.07 6.29
CA ALA A 184 5.73 7.05 6.47
C ALA A 184 5.24 8.48 6.18
N GLY A 185 4.97 9.25 7.24
CA GLY A 185 4.44 10.62 7.16
C GLY A 185 5.48 11.71 6.85
N SER A 186 6.53 11.40 6.08
CA SER A 186 7.67 12.30 5.84
C SER A 186 7.90 12.58 4.36
N TRP A 187 7.80 13.86 3.97
CA TRP A 187 7.94 14.28 2.57
C TRP A 187 9.28 13.86 1.92
N TYR A 188 10.39 13.90 2.67
CA TYR A 188 11.71 13.54 2.13
C TYR A 188 11.85 12.04 1.87
N VAL A 189 11.16 11.21 2.66
CA VAL A 189 11.05 9.76 2.40
C VAL A 189 10.26 9.55 1.11
N GLY A 190 9.16 10.29 0.94
CA GLY A 190 8.34 10.26 -0.26
C GLY A 190 9.09 10.68 -1.52
N LEU A 191 9.96 11.69 -1.41
CA LEU A 191 10.85 12.12 -2.50
C LEU A 191 11.82 11.00 -2.91
N ILE A 192 12.44 10.31 -1.95
CA ILE A 192 13.34 9.17 -2.23
C ILE A 192 12.57 8.03 -2.91
N MET A 193 11.38 7.68 -2.38
CA MET A 193 10.53 6.63 -2.96
C MET A 193 10.08 6.99 -4.39
N LEU A 194 9.68 8.24 -4.63
CA LEU A 194 9.32 8.72 -5.96
C LEU A 194 10.51 8.59 -6.94
N ALA A 195 11.72 8.96 -6.53
CA ALA A 195 12.91 8.75 -7.34
C ALA A 195 13.14 7.26 -7.64
N GLY A 196 12.92 6.38 -6.67
CA GLY A 196 12.97 4.93 -6.84
C GLY A 196 11.93 4.41 -7.85
N LEU A 197 10.72 4.97 -7.84
CA LEU A 197 9.65 4.60 -8.78
C LEU A 197 9.98 5.03 -10.22
N PHE A 198 10.69 6.14 -10.43
CA PHE A 198 11.23 6.50 -11.75
C PHE A 198 12.25 5.48 -12.29
N LEU A 199 12.95 4.74 -11.41
CA LEU A 199 13.87 3.66 -11.84
C LEU A 199 13.13 2.43 -12.39
N ALA A 200 11.86 2.22 -12.03
CA ALA A 200 11.03 1.19 -12.66
C ALA A 200 10.57 1.61 -14.07
N GLY A 201 10.54 2.92 -14.34
CA GLY A 201 10.26 3.50 -15.65
C GLY A 201 9.61 4.87 -15.55
N TRP A 202 9.79 5.70 -16.58
CA TRP A 202 9.26 7.08 -16.58
C TRP A 202 7.74 7.14 -16.43
N LYS A 203 7.00 6.15 -16.97
CA LYS A 203 5.54 6.05 -16.81
C LYS A 203 5.15 5.77 -15.36
N VAL A 204 5.88 4.90 -14.66
CA VAL A 204 5.64 4.59 -13.25
C VAL A 204 5.75 5.86 -12.41
N GLY A 205 6.86 6.60 -12.58
CA GLY A 205 7.04 7.90 -11.93
C GLY A 205 5.94 8.90 -12.28
N LEU A 206 5.57 9.04 -13.57
CA LEU A 206 4.51 9.96 -13.99
C LEU A 206 3.15 9.63 -13.38
N PHE A 207 2.75 8.35 -13.34
CA PHE A 207 1.48 7.93 -12.72
C PHE A 207 1.51 8.02 -11.19
N THR A 208 2.69 7.90 -10.57
CA THR A 208 2.87 8.21 -9.14
C THR A 208 2.58 9.70 -8.88
N VAL A 209 3.20 10.59 -9.68
CA VAL A 209 2.97 12.04 -9.63
C VAL A 209 1.49 12.36 -9.88
N LEU A 210 0.88 11.77 -10.91
CA LEU A 210 -0.53 11.98 -11.25
C LEU A 210 -1.43 11.61 -10.07
N GLY A 211 -1.26 10.43 -9.48
CA GLY A 211 -2.09 9.98 -8.37
C GLY A 211 -1.96 10.89 -7.14
N SER A 212 -0.74 11.36 -6.86
CA SER A 212 -0.49 12.29 -5.76
C SER A 212 -1.17 13.65 -5.99
N VAL A 213 -1.02 14.22 -7.20
CA VAL A 213 -1.67 15.48 -7.58
C VAL A 213 -3.19 15.33 -7.53
N VAL A 214 -3.75 14.29 -8.14
CA VAL A 214 -5.20 14.06 -8.17
C VAL A 214 -5.75 13.88 -6.77
N GLY A 215 -5.09 13.10 -5.92
CA GLY A 215 -5.54 12.90 -4.54
C GLY A 215 -5.51 14.18 -3.72
N LEU A 216 -4.43 14.94 -3.82
CA LEU A 216 -4.29 16.23 -3.15
C LEU A 216 -5.33 17.25 -3.62
N LEU A 217 -5.53 17.41 -4.92
CA LEU A 217 -6.51 18.34 -5.49
C LEU A 217 -7.94 17.92 -5.17
N THR A 218 -8.24 16.62 -5.19
CA THR A 218 -9.57 16.11 -4.81
C THR A 218 -9.85 16.38 -3.34
N ALA A 219 -8.89 16.11 -2.45
CA ALA A 219 -9.03 16.38 -1.02
C ALA A 219 -9.24 17.87 -0.74
N TRP A 220 -8.44 18.73 -1.39
CA TRP A 220 -8.59 20.18 -1.29
C TRP A 220 -9.94 20.67 -1.81
N ALA A 221 -10.38 20.20 -2.99
CA ALA A 221 -11.66 20.58 -3.59
C ALA A 221 -12.87 20.16 -2.72
N LEU A 222 -12.74 19.06 -1.97
CA LEU A 222 -13.76 18.60 -1.02
C LEU A 222 -13.67 19.26 0.37
N GLY A 223 -12.71 20.18 0.58
CA GLY A 223 -12.57 20.90 1.84
C GLY A 223 -11.97 20.07 2.98
N ALA A 224 -11.13 19.09 2.65
CA ALA A 224 -10.47 18.26 3.66
C ALA A 224 -9.53 19.10 4.57
N PRO A 225 -9.34 18.69 5.84
CA PRO A 225 -8.42 19.39 6.75
C PRO A 225 -7.00 19.48 6.18
N ALA A 226 -6.42 20.68 6.17
CA ALA A 226 -5.12 20.95 5.57
C ALA A 226 -3.99 20.06 6.14
N VAL A 227 -4.01 19.80 7.45
CA VAL A 227 -3.04 18.93 8.13
C VAL A 227 -3.04 17.50 7.57
N LEU A 228 -4.22 16.96 7.25
CA LEU A 228 -4.35 15.61 6.71
C LEU A 228 -3.93 15.55 5.23
N ILE A 229 -4.08 16.65 4.50
CA ILE A 229 -3.51 16.81 3.16
C ILE A 229 -1.98 16.81 3.23
N GLY A 230 -1.39 17.63 4.12
CA GLY A 230 0.06 17.70 4.31
C GLY A 230 0.70 16.40 4.81
N GLN A 231 -0.02 15.65 5.65
CA GLN A 231 0.36 14.30 6.10
C GLN A 231 0.11 13.20 5.06
N GLY A 232 -0.39 13.56 3.88
CA GLY A 232 -0.62 12.64 2.76
C GLY A 232 -1.71 11.59 2.98
N ILE A 233 -2.54 11.74 4.04
CA ILE A 233 -3.57 10.77 4.43
C ILE A 233 -4.62 10.59 3.33
N TYR A 234 -4.93 11.65 2.60
CA TYR A 234 -5.94 11.61 1.54
C TYR A 234 -5.41 11.15 0.18
N GLY A 235 -4.10 11.20 -0.08
CA GLY A 235 -3.57 10.96 -1.43
C GLY A 235 -2.86 9.63 -1.67
N TYR A 236 -2.39 8.92 -0.64
CA TYR A 236 -1.62 7.68 -0.86
C TYR A 236 -2.43 6.56 -1.54
N ASN A 237 -3.71 6.43 -1.20
CA ASN A 237 -4.60 5.49 -1.89
C ASN A 237 -4.78 5.88 -3.38
N ALA A 238 -4.86 7.17 -3.68
CA ALA A 238 -4.95 7.68 -5.05
C ALA A 238 -3.66 7.41 -5.86
N VAL A 239 -2.48 7.44 -5.21
CA VAL A 239 -1.20 7.05 -5.82
C VAL A 239 -1.24 5.58 -6.25
N LEU A 240 -1.64 4.66 -5.36
CA LEU A 240 -1.75 3.23 -5.68
C LEU A 240 -2.80 2.97 -6.78
N THR A 241 -3.96 3.64 -6.71
CA THR A 241 -5.01 3.51 -7.75
C THR A 241 -4.50 4.01 -9.11
N SER A 242 -3.78 5.13 -9.13
CA SER A 242 -3.19 5.68 -10.34
C SER A 242 -2.14 4.75 -10.95
N LEU A 243 -1.26 4.17 -10.14
CA LEU A 243 -0.29 3.17 -10.58
C LEU A 243 -0.99 1.91 -11.12
N ALA A 244 -2.01 1.42 -10.42
CA ALA A 244 -2.76 0.24 -10.83
C ALA A 244 -3.40 0.45 -12.20
N PHE A 245 -4.20 1.49 -12.40
CA PHE A 245 -4.88 1.70 -13.69
C PHE A 245 -3.95 2.22 -14.78
N GLY A 246 -3.09 3.19 -14.47
CA GLY A 246 -2.27 3.89 -15.45
C GLY A 246 -1.04 3.12 -15.94
N VAL A 247 -0.57 2.15 -15.17
CA VAL A 247 0.65 1.39 -15.49
C VAL A 247 0.35 -0.10 -15.65
N VAL A 248 -0.43 -0.68 -14.75
CA VAL A 248 -0.54 -2.15 -14.64
C VAL A 248 -1.78 -2.69 -15.36
N LEU A 249 -2.96 -2.09 -15.20
CA LEU A 249 -4.21 -2.77 -15.55
C LEU A 249 -4.77 -2.38 -16.92
N LEU A 250 -4.47 -1.17 -17.40
CA LEU A 250 -5.08 -0.63 -18.63
C LEU A 250 -4.04 -0.27 -19.69
N ARG A 251 -4.47 -0.31 -20.96
CA ARG A 251 -3.66 0.15 -22.09
C ARG A 251 -3.46 1.67 -22.08
N PRO A 252 -2.39 2.20 -22.70
CA PRO A 252 -2.13 3.64 -22.77
C PRO A 252 -3.02 4.36 -23.80
N THR A 253 -4.29 4.57 -23.47
CA THR A 253 -5.26 5.32 -24.30
C THR A 253 -5.78 6.54 -23.54
N ALA A 254 -6.27 7.56 -24.26
CA ALA A 254 -6.82 8.77 -23.63
C ALA A 254 -8.01 8.46 -22.70
N TRP A 255 -8.88 7.52 -23.09
CA TRP A 255 -10.00 7.07 -22.26
C TRP A 255 -9.54 6.39 -20.98
N ASN A 256 -8.52 5.52 -21.06
CA ASN A 256 -7.95 4.86 -19.89
C ASN A 256 -7.25 5.85 -18.96
N TYR A 257 -6.61 6.89 -19.48
CA TYR A 257 -6.01 7.95 -18.66
C TYR A 257 -7.08 8.77 -17.92
N ALA A 258 -8.17 9.15 -18.60
CA ALA A 258 -9.30 9.80 -17.95
C ALA A 258 -9.93 8.91 -16.87
N TYR A 259 -10.05 7.61 -17.15
CA TYR A 259 -10.55 6.62 -16.19
C TYR A 259 -9.62 6.46 -14.98
N THR A 260 -8.30 6.53 -15.19
CA THR A 260 -7.29 6.51 -14.12
C THR A 260 -7.42 7.71 -13.20
N VAL A 261 -7.60 8.91 -13.76
CA VAL A 261 -7.82 10.15 -12.97
C VAL A 261 -9.11 10.04 -12.16
N LEU A 262 -10.21 9.57 -12.78
CA LEU A 262 -11.47 9.34 -12.10
C LEU A 262 -11.31 8.33 -10.95
N ALA A 263 -10.61 7.23 -11.18
CA ALA A 263 -10.37 6.20 -10.17
C ALA A 263 -9.54 6.75 -8.98
N ALA A 264 -8.48 7.49 -9.25
CA ALA A 264 -7.66 8.12 -8.21
C ALA A 264 -8.47 9.13 -7.36
N ALA A 265 -9.30 9.95 -8.01
CA ALA A 265 -10.21 10.87 -7.32
C ALA A 265 -11.27 10.12 -6.49
N ALA A 266 -11.88 9.07 -7.05
CA ALA A 266 -12.86 8.24 -6.34
C ALA A 266 -12.24 7.55 -5.11
N SER A 267 -11.00 7.07 -5.21
CA SER A 267 -10.28 6.48 -4.09
C SER A 267 -9.99 7.49 -2.98
N THR A 268 -9.76 8.76 -3.34
CA THR A 268 -9.59 9.85 -2.36
C THR A 268 -10.90 10.13 -1.62
N GLY A 269 -12.01 10.25 -2.35
CA GLY A 269 -13.33 10.41 -1.74
C GLY A 269 -13.69 9.25 -0.82
N LEU A 270 -13.40 8.01 -1.24
CA LEU A 270 -13.61 6.82 -0.41
C LEU A 270 -12.72 6.79 0.82
N THR A 271 -11.49 7.33 0.73
CA THR A 271 -10.61 7.50 1.90
C THR A 271 -11.29 8.35 2.97
N ALA A 272 -11.91 9.48 2.59
CA ALA A 272 -12.65 10.31 3.53
C ALA A 272 -13.80 9.56 4.21
N SER A 273 -14.64 8.87 3.43
CA SER A 273 -15.78 8.11 3.95
C SER A 273 -15.35 7.00 4.90
N LEU A 274 -14.32 6.23 4.54
CA LEU A 274 -13.82 5.15 5.39
C LEU A 274 -13.10 5.69 6.64
N SER A 275 -12.45 6.85 6.57
CA SER A 275 -11.83 7.47 7.75
C SER A 275 -12.88 7.81 8.79
N VAL A 276 -14.05 8.32 8.38
CA VAL A 276 -15.19 8.55 9.29
C VAL A 276 -15.70 7.22 9.88
N PHE A 277 -15.87 6.20 9.03
CA PHE A 277 -16.33 4.88 9.47
C PHE A 277 -15.38 4.22 10.49
N PHE A 278 -14.06 4.39 10.33
CA PHE A 278 -13.04 3.82 11.21
C PHE A 278 -12.59 4.76 12.33
N THR A 279 -13.36 5.79 12.68
CA THR A 279 -13.02 6.75 13.76
C THR A 279 -12.72 6.07 15.09
N VAL A 280 -13.48 5.04 15.47
CA VAL A 280 -13.25 4.25 16.69
C VAL A 280 -11.93 3.46 16.66
N PHE A 281 -11.28 3.38 15.50
CA PHE A 281 -10.00 2.72 15.26
C PHE A 281 -8.93 3.71 14.79
N GLY A 282 -9.04 4.98 15.17
CA GLY A 282 -8.06 6.03 14.86
C GLY A 282 -8.17 6.61 13.45
N SER A 283 -9.26 6.31 12.73
CA SER A 283 -9.53 6.74 11.35
C SER A 283 -8.58 6.14 10.31
N HIS A 284 -7.94 5.01 10.66
CA HIS A 284 -6.98 4.31 9.81
C HIS A 284 -7.71 3.41 8.81
N THR A 285 -7.78 3.87 7.57
CA THR A 285 -8.44 3.13 6.49
C THR A 285 -7.55 2.07 5.86
N PHE A 286 -6.24 2.11 6.15
CA PHE A 286 -5.21 1.39 5.40
C PHE A 286 -5.40 1.61 3.90
N THR A 287 -5.05 0.63 3.07
CA THR A 287 -5.26 0.71 1.63
C THR A 287 -6.64 0.18 1.19
N TRP A 288 -7.64 0.07 2.09
CA TRP A 288 -9.00 -0.32 1.69
C TRP A 288 -9.62 0.57 0.60
N PRO A 289 -9.47 1.91 0.64
CA PRO A 289 -9.97 2.76 -0.44
C PRO A 289 -9.39 2.37 -1.80
N PHE A 290 -8.07 2.17 -1.89
CA PHE A 290 -7.42 1.68 -3.10
C PHE A 290 -7.99 0.34 -3.57
N ASN A 291 -8.09 -0.66 -2.68
CA ASN A 291 -8.56 -2.00 -3.03
C ASN A 291 -10.01 -1.98 -3.55
N ILE A 292 -10.92 -1.36 -2.80
CA ILE A 292 -12.35 -1.31 -3.13
C ILE A 292 -12.58 -0.53 -4.42
N THR A 293 -11.98 0.65 -4.57
CA THR A 293 -12.11 1.45 -5.79
C THR A 293 -11.55 0.71 -6.99
N THR A 294 -10.38 0.08 -6.86
CA THR A 294 -9.76 -0.66 -7.97
C THR A 294 -10.57 -1.89 -8.35
N TRP A 295 -11.05 -2.68 -7.41
CA TRP A 295 -11.92 -3.83 -7.71
C TRP A 295 -13.22 -3.42 -8.39
N ALA A 296 -13.93 -2.43 -7.85
CA ALA A 296 -15.21 -1.98 -8.39
C ALA A 296 -15.07 -1.45 -9.83
N LEU A 297 -14.07 -0.60 -10.06
CA LEU A 297 -13.85 0.01 -11.37
C LEU A 297 -13.27 -1.00 -12.38
N LEU A 298 -12.35 -1.88 -11.97
CA LEU A 298 -11.83 -2.92 -12.85
C LEU A 298 -12.89 -3.94 -13.25
N ALA A 299 -13.80 -4.28 -12.33
CA ALA A 299 -14.94 -5.17 -12.59
C ALA A 299 -15.94 -4.57 -13.59
N ALA A 300 -16.04 -3.25 -13.69
CA ALA A 300 -16.89 -2.57 -14.66
C ALA A 300 -16.32 -2.59 -16.09
N VAL A 301 -15.00 -2.68 -16.26
CA VAL A 301 -14.30 -2.56 -17.56
C VAL A 301 -14.88 -3.44 -18.68
N PRO A 302 -15.22 -4.73 -18.47
CA PRO A 302 -15.80 -5.57 -19.54
C PRO A 302 -17.08 -5.02 -20.16
N LEU A 303 -17.80 -4.14 -19.45
CA LEU A 303 -19.02 -3.48 -19.94
C LEU A 303 -18.79 -2.05 -20.48
N LEU A 304 -17.54 -1.57 -20.46
CA LEU A 304 -17.16 -0.22 -20.87
C LEU A 304 -16.31 -0.30 -22.15
N PRO A 305 -16.91 -0.22 -23.36
CA PRO A 305 -16.21 -0.53 -24.63
C PRO A 305 -15.07 0.44 -24.98
N ARG A 306 -15.00 1.60 -24.32
CA ARG A 306 -13.92 2.59 -24.50
C ARG A 306 -12.74 2.38 -23.55
N ILE A 307 -12.90 1.51 -22.55
CA ILE A 307 -11.88 1.22 -21.54
C ILE A 307 -11.28 -0.14 -21.88
N THR A 308 -9.96 -0.20 -22.07
CA THR A 308 -9.29 -1.41 -22.55
C THR A 308 -8.26 -1.90 -21.55
N ARG A 309 -8.41 -3.16 -21.11
CA ARG A 309 -7.42 -3.83 -20.25
C ARG A 309 -6.10 -4.03 -21.00
N ALA A 310 -4.98 -3.93 -20.29
CA ALA A 310 -3.71 -4.41 -20.79
C ALA A 310 -3.82 -5.93 -21.05
N ASP A 311 -3.25 -6.40 -22.16
CA ASP A 311 -3.22 -7.84 -22.45
C ASP A 311 -2.26 -8.50 -21.46
N ASP A 312 -2.72 -9.56 -20.81
CA ASP A 312 -2.01 -10.39 -19.84
C ASP A 312 -1.53 -9.69 -18.55
N PHE A 313 -2.18 -10.04 -17.44
CA PHE A 313 -1.69 -9.76 -16.09
C PHE A 313 -2.23 -10.70 -15.04
#